data_AF-A0A811Q2D6-F1
#
_entry.id   AF-A0A811Q2D6-F1
#
_cell.length_a   1.000
_cell.length_b   1.000
_cell.length_c   1.000
_cell.angle_alpha   90.00
_cell.angle_beta   90.00
_cell.angle_gamma   90.00
#
_symmetry.space_group_name_H-M   'P 1'
#
loop_
_entity.id
_entity.type
_entity.pdbx_description
1 polymer ?
#
loop_
_entity_poly.entity_id
_entity_poly.type
_entity_poly.pdbx_seq_one_letter_code
_entity_poly.pdbx_strand_id
1 'polypeptide(L)'
;MKMKLFTTKMKEEDSVMSHIAEFKKIVADLVSMEVKYDDEDLGLLLLCSLPNSYANFRDTILLSRDELTLKEVYEALRSREKMRGMVRE
;
A
#
# COMPACT_ATOMS: atom_id res chain seq x y z
N MET A 1 10.22 5.06 15.02
CA MET A 1 9.16 5.27 14.01
C MET A 1 9.48 4.67 12.63
N LYS A 2 10.63 4.92 11.99
CA LYS A 2 10.95 4.38 10.64
C LYS A 2 10.78 2.86 10.55
N MET A 3 11.20 2.10 11.57
CA MET A 3 11.01 0.65 11.59
C MET A 3 9.54 0.21 11.48
N LYS A 4 8.56 0.98 12.00
CA LYS A 4 7.15 0.62 11.88
C LYS A 4 6.72 0.50 10.43
N LEU A 5 7.08 1.46 9.56
CA LEU A 5 6.79 1.38 8.11
C LEU A 5 7.32 0.09 7.47
N PHE A 6 8.54 -0.32 7.81
CA PHE A 6 9.15 -1.53 7.25
C PHE A 6 8.63 -2.83 7.87
N THR A 7 8.11 -2.78 9.10
CA THR A 7 7.56 -3.95 9.81
C THR A 7 6.05 -4.11 9.64
N THR A 8 5.34 -3.05 9.24
CA THR A 8 3.91 -3.10 8.96
C THR A 8 3.71 -4.00 7.76
N LYS A 9 3.16 -5.20 8.00
CA LYS A 9 2.81 -6.18 6.98
C LYS A 9 1.35 -6.53 7.15
N MET A 10 0.61 -6.46 6.05
CA MET A 10 -0.77 -6.87 5.99
C MET A 10 -0.83 -8.40 5.98
N LYS A 11 -1.75 -8.99 6.75
CA LYS A 11 -2.04 -10.43 6.65
C LYS A 11 -3.00 -10.71 5.50
N GLU A 12 -2.97 -11.94 4.99
CA GLU A 12 -3.85 -12.36 3.88
C GLU A 12 -5.35 -12.16 4.17
N GLU A 13 -5.72 -12.28 5.45
CA GLU A 13 -7.09 -12.18 5.97
C GLU A 13 -7.52 -10.74 6.28
N ASP A 14 -6.57 -9.80 6.31
CA ASP A 14 -6.88 -8.40 6.61
C ASP A 14 -7.57 -7.72 5.43
N SER A 15 -8.31 -6.64 5.71
CA SER A 15 -8.80 -5.77 4.65
C SER A 15 -7.71 -4.81 4.20
N VAL A 16 -7.53 -4.72 2.88
CA VAL A 16 -6.61 -3.77 2.24
C VAL A 16 -6.96 -2.34 2.66
N MET A 17 -8.24 -2.04 2.82
CA MET A 17 -8.72 -0.72 3.24
C MET A 17 -8.29 -0.37 4.67
N SER A 18 -8.36 -1.32 5.59
CA SER A 18 -7.89 -1.13 6.97
C SER A 18 -6.38 -0.91 7.01
N HIS A 19 -5.63 -1.71 6.24
CA HIS A 19 -4.19 -1.57 6.13
C HIS A 19 -3.76 -0.21 5.53
N ILE A 20 -4.44 0.25 4.47
CA ILE A 20 -4.23 1.59 3.90
C ILE A 20 -4.48 2.68 4.95
N ALA A 21 -5.54 2.55 5.76
CA ALA A 21 -5.84 3.53 6.80
C ALA A 21 -4.76 3.57 7.89
N GLU A 22 -4.22 2.41 8.28
CA GLU A 22 -3.08 2.33 9.21
C GLU A 22 -1.81 2.94 8.60
N PHE A 23 -1.49 2.61 7.35
CA PHE A 23 -0.35 3.18 6.64
C PHE A 23 -0.41 4.70 6.57
N LYS A 24 -1.59 5.27 6.25
CA LYS A 24 -1.80 6.73 6.25
C LYS A 24 -1.53 7.38 7.61
N LYS A 25 -1.91 6.72 8.71
CA LYS A 25 -1.61 7.23 10.06
C LYS A 25 -0.11 7.25 10.32
N ILE A 26 0.61 6.18 9.94
CA ILE A 26 2.06 6.10 10.09
C ILE A 26 2.76 7.19 9.27
N VAL A 27 2.33 7.42 8.02
CA VAL A 27 2.84 8.51 7.18
C VAL A 27 2.59 9.87 7.82
N ALA A 28 1.38 10.12 8.34
CA ALA A 28 1.07 11.36 9.03
C ALA A 28 1.94 11.59 10.27
N ASP A 29 2.18 10.55 11.07
CA ASP A 29 3.08 10.60 12.24
C ASP A 29 4.52 10.94 11.81
N LEU A 30 5.00 10.38 10.69
CA LEU A 30 6.34 10.66 10.17
C LEU A 30 6.49 12.09 9.66
N VAL A 31 5.48 12.58 8.94
CA VAL A 31 5.43 13.98 8.49
C VAL A 31 5.43 14.93 9.70
N SER A 32 4.72 14.57 10.78
CA SER A 32 4.74 15.33 12.04
C SER A 32 6.10 15.33 12.74
N MET A 33 6.99 14.37 12.42
CA MET A 33 8.36 14.29 12.90
C MET A 33 9.37 14.90 11.91
N GLU A 34 8.89 15.69 10.94
CA GLU A 34 9.68 16.29 9.85
C GLU A 34 10.38 15.25 8.95
N VAL A 35 9.94 13.99 9.00
CA VAL A 35 10.42 12.93 8.11
C VAL A 35 9.57 12.96 6.84
N LYS A 36 10.13 13.52 5.77
CA LYS A 36 9.52 13.50 4.44
C LYS A 36 10.00 12.27 3.67
N TYR A 37 9.06 11.58 3.03
CA TYR A 37 9.31 10.54 2.03
C TYR A 37 8.61 10.97 0.76
N ASP A 38 9.18 10.60 -0.37
CA ASP A 38 8.55 10.83 -1.66
C ASP A 38 7.35 9.90 -1.82
N ASP A 39 6.37 10.34 -2.62
CA ASP A 39 5.15 9.57 -2.87
C ASP A 39 5.44 8.22 -3.51
N GLU A 40 6.52 8.15 -4.30
CA GLU A 40 7.03 6.90 -4.89
C GLU A 40 7.53 5.93 -3.81
N ASP A 41 8.42 6.39 -2.92
CA ASP A 41 8.92 5.58 -1.80
C ASP A 41 7.78 5.05 -0.92
N LEU A 42 6.82 5.92 -0.59
CA LEU A 42 5.64 5.54 0.18
C LEU A 42 4.77 4.52 -0.55
N GLY A 43 4.60 4.68 -1.87
CA GLY A 43 3.90 3.74 -2.72
C GLY A 43 4.58 2.36 -2.74
N LEU A 44 5.90 2.33 -2.90
CA LEU A 44 6.72 1.12 -2.88
C LEU A 44 6.67 0.43 -1.51
N LEU A 45 6.77 1.18 -0.42
CA LEU A 45 6.64 0.67 0.95
C LEU A 45 5.28 0.03 1.18
N LEU A 46 4.21 0.69 0.73
CA LEU A 46 2.86 0.15 0.82
C LEU A 46 2.74 -1.14 0.01
N LEU A 47 3.28 -1.21 -1.22
CA LEU A 47 3.27 -2.43 -2.02
C LEU A 47 4.09 -3.58 -1.39
N CYS A 48 5.22 -3.27 -0.76
CA CYS A 48 6.07 -4.24 -0.04
C CYS A 48 5.43 -4.76 1.25
N SER A 49 4.51 -3.99 1.85
CA SER A 49 3.77 -4.40 3.05
C SER A 49 2.63 -5.38 2.77
N LEU A 50 2.22 -5.54 1.50
CA LEU A 50 1.17 -6.47 1.10
C LEU A 50 1.64 -7.92 1.20
N PRO A 51 0.72 -8.88 1.42
CA PRO A 51 1.10 -10.27 1.52
C PRO A 51 1.37 -10.87 0.12
N ASN A 52 1.96 -12.07 0.07
CA ASN A 52 2.44 -12.67 -1.18
C ASN A 52 1.34 -12.90 -2.22
N SER A 53 0.06 -13.03 -1.84
CA SER A 53 -1.05 -13.07 -2.81
C SER A 53 -1.17 -11.81 -3.67
N TYR A 54 -0.54 -10.71 -3.26
CA TYR A 54 -0.46 -9.46 -3.99
C TYR A 54 0.81 -9.31 -4.84
N ALA A 55 1.71 -10.30 -4.85
CA ALA A 55 2.96 -10.25 -5.61
C ALA A 55 2.72 -9.93 -7.10
N ASN A 56 1.84 -10.68 -7.77
CA ASN A 56 1.52 -10.45 -9.19
C ASN A 56 0.98 -9.04 -9.45
N PHE A 57 0.19 -8.49 -8.54
CA PHE A 57 -0.38 -7.14 -8.68
C PHE A 57 0.65 -6.05 -8.43
N ARG A 58 1.53 -6.24 -7.46
CA ARG A 58 2.68 -5.36 -7.26
C ARG A 58 3.49 -5.32 -8.54
N ASP A 59 3.83 -6.48 -9.09
CA ASP A 59 4.64 -6.56 -10.30
C ASP A 59 3.91 -5.92 -11.50
N THR A 60 2.59 -6.15 -11.65
CA THR A 60 1.79 -5.44 -12.67
C THR A 60 1.84 -3.93 -12.49
N ILE A 61 1.67 -3.41 -11.27
CA ILE A 61 1.72 -1.95 -11.02
C ILE A 61 3.09 -1.39 -11.37
N LEU A 62 4.16 -2.05 -10.94
CA LEU A 62 5.54 -1.63 -11.17
C LEU A 62 5.91 -1.68 -12.66
N LEU A 63 5.37 -2.65 -13.40
CA LEU A 63 5.60 -2.78 -14.85
C LEU A 63 4.73 -1.84 -15.68
N SER A 64 3.57 -1.42 -15.17
CA SER A 64 2.60 -0.62 -15.93
C SER A 64 2.85 0.89 -15.84
N ARG A 65 3.73 1.33 -14.94
CA ARG A 65 3.91 2.75 -14.60
C ARG A 65 5.38 3.10 -14.50
N ASP A 66 5.80 4.12 -15.26
CA ASP A 66 7.15 4.72 -15.17
C ASP A 66 7.32 5.55 -13.90
N GLU A 67 6.26 6.22 -13.43
CA GLU A 67 6.26 7.02 -12.19
C GLU A 67 5.14 6.53 -11.27
N LEU A 68 5.50 6.15 -10.04
CA LEU A 68 4.55 5.61 -9.07
C LEU A 68 4.17 6.68 -8.07
N THR A 69 2.88 7.03 -7.99
CA THR A 69 2.39 7.94 -6.94
C THR A 69 1.58 7.20 -5.88
N LEU A 70 1.68 7.66 -4.63
CA LEU A 70 0.96 7.06 -3.50
C LEU A 70 -0.57 7.02 -3.73
N LYS A 71 -1.12 8.06 -4.36
CA LYS A 71 -2.54 8.15 -4.72
C LYS A 71 -2.95 7.01 -5.66
N GLU A 72 -2.15 6.74 -6.67
CA GLU A 72 -2.45 5.71 -7.67
C GLU A 72 -2.35 4.31 -7.08
N VAL A 73 -1.38 4.08 -6.19
CA VAL A 73 -1.30 2.82 -5.42
C VAL A 73 -2.58 2.63 -4.61
N TYR A 74 -3.09 3.66 -3.94
CA TYR A 74 -4.37 3.58 -3.22
C TYR A 74 -5.56 3.27 -4.12
N GLU A 75 -5.66 3.93 -5.27
CA GLU A 75 -6.75 3.70 -6.22
C GLU A 75 -6.71 2.29 -6.80
N ALA A 76 -5.53 1.81 -7.18
CA ALA A 76 -5.34 0.47 -7.70
C ALA A 76 -5.66 -0.60 -6.64
N LEU A 77 -5.22 -0.39 -5.40
CA LEU A 77 -5.53 -1.29 -4.28
C LEU A 77 -7.03 -1.34 -3.99
N ARG A 78 -7.70 -0.19 -3.99
CA ARG A 78 -9.15 -0.09 -3.77
C ARG A 78 -9.93 -0.77 -4.90
N SER A 79 -9.47 -0.62 -6.15
CA SER A 79 -10.04 -1.30 -7.30
C SER A 79 -9.89 -2.83 -7.18
N ARG A 80 -8.71 -3.30 -6.76
CA ARG A 80 -8.46 -4.73 -6.56
C ARG A 80 -9.27 -5.32 -5.40
N GLU A 81 -9.41 -4.62 -4.30
CA GLU A 81 -10.26 -5.04 -3.17
C GLU A 81 -11.73 -5.15 -3.61
N LYS A 82 -12.22 -4.21 -4.42
CA LYS A 82 -13.57 -4.25 -4.99
C LYS A 82 -13.76 -5.46 -5.91
N MET A 83 -12.80 -5.74 -6.80
CA MET A 83 -12.84 -6.94 -7.65
C MET A 83 -12.82 -8.23 -6.84
N ARG A 84 -12.01 -8.30 -5.77
CA ARG A 84 -11.96 -9.45 -4.85
C ARG A 84 -13.29 -9.70 -4.15
N GLY A 85 -14.04 -8.65 -3.83
CA GLY A 85 -15.39 -8.73 -3.25
C GLY A 85 -16.45 -9.21 -4.23
N MET A 86 -16.35 -8.86 -5.52
CA MET A 86 -17.35 -9.21 -6.55
C MET A 86 -17.29 -10.68 -7.02
N VAL A 87 -16.23 -11.43 -6.69
CA VAL A 87 -16.09 -12.86 -7.05
C VAL A 87 -16.81 -13.77 -6.03
N ARG A 88 -17.45 -13.21 -4.99
CA ARG A 88 -18.12 -13.97 -3.92
C ARG A 88 -19.65 -13.97 -3.98
N GLU A 89 -20.26 -13.50 -5.07
CA GLU A 89 -21.72 -13.59 -5.31
C GLU A 89 -22.07 -14.64 -6.36
#